data_AF-A7RL84-F1
#
_entry.id   AF-A7RL84-F1
#
_cell.length_a   1.000
_cell.length_b   1.000
_cell.length_c   1.000
_cell.angle_alpha   90.00
_cell.angle_beta   90.00
_cell.angle_gamma   90.00
#
_symmetry.space_group_name_H-M   'P 1'
#
loop_
_entity.id
_entity.type
_entity.pdbx_description
1 polymer ?
#
loop_
_entity_poly.entity_id
_entity_poly.type
_entity_poly.pdbx_seq_one_letter_code
_entity_poly.pdbx_strand_id
1 'polypeptide(L)'
;MDRMLPRMRRWQTTASSVLRQPVPQSWWQGLCWREIPGKRLPDSSLPRHAFYSKFNYFTFDLSERENAKSCRHLQEIAANTGLNLGDGVYTLHPQGQSGPAVKAYCDMTRDGGGWTLLVSSHTNTWTAGNLRLRNEGSPSLTSDYSILKYADDIKNDANIVGNTFEYRLEAQNRGRWGGVWSADRSYSFTATNNKQTNVHLVKKFDDWTYSYKGIDKRMPWVSGARLTTSESATRNWWGTITGKYQSIGSRSLI
;
A
#
# COMPACT_ATOMS: atom_id res chain seq x y z
N MET A 1 -15.30 69.94 -35.62
CA MET A 1 -14.40 70.13 -34.46
C MET A 1 -15.04 69.35 -33.32
N ASP A 2 -14.53 68.30 -32.73
CA ASP A 2 -13.19 67.69 -32.72
C ASP A 2 -13.32 66.27 -32.09
N ARG A 3 -12.52 65.32 -32.60
CA ARG A 3 -11.93 64.09 -31.97
C ARG A 3 -12.71 63.25 -30.94
N MET A 4 -12.99 61.97 -31.22
CA MET A 4 -12.13 60.78 -30.94
C MET A 4 -11.89 60.47 -29.45
N LEU A 5 -12.53 59.41 -28.91
CA LEU A 5 -11.94 58.10 -28.51
C LEU A 5 -12.86 57.33 -27.52
N PRO A 6 -13.06 56.01 -27.71
CA PRO A 6 -13.74 55.15 -26.73
C PRO A 6 -12.77 54.72 -25.62
N ARG A 7 -13.18 54.84 -24.35
CA ARG A 7 -12.37 54.40 -23.20
C ARG A 7 -12.21 52.88 -23.18
N MET A 8 -10.95 52.46 -23.08
CA MET A 8 -10.48 51.08 -22.96
C MET A 8 -10.90 50.41 -21.64
N ARG A 9 -11.23 49.12 -21.79
CA ARG A 9 -11.13 47.96 -20.89
C ARG A 9 -10.65 48.21 -19.45
N ARG A 10 -11.48 47.79 -18.48
CA ARG A 10 -11.01 47.16 -17.24
C ARG A 10 -11.51 45.72 -17.23
N TRP A 11 -10.61 44.79 -17.55
CA TRP A 11 -10.83 43.37 -17.27
C TRP A 11 -10.86 43.22 -15.74
N GLN A 12 -12.04 43.04 -15.16
CA GLN A 12 -12.13 42.39 -13.86
C GLN A 12 -12.03 40.90 -14.13
N THR A 13 -10.85 40.34 -13.89
CA THR A 13 -10.69 38.90 -13.66
C THR A 13 -11.41 38.57 -12.36
N THR A 14 -12.72 38.36 -12.41
CA THR A 14 -13.43 37.68 -11.33
C THR A 14 -12.94 36.24 -11.33
N ALA A 15 -12.12 35.94 -10.33
CA ALA A 15 -11.67 34.61 -9.98
C ALA A 15 -12.83 33.63 -10.15
N SER A 16 -12.64 32.62 -11.01
CA SER A 16 -13.52 31.48 -11.12
C SER A 16 -13.67 30.89 -9.72
N SER A 17 -14.79 31.16 -9.07
CA SER A 17 -15.18 30.54 -7.83
C SER A 17 -15.35 29.06 -8.14
N VAL A 18 -14.28 28.28 -7.93
CA VAL A 18 -14.37 26.84 -7.84
C VAL A 18 -15.34 26.58 -6.70
N LEU A 19 -16.58 26.27 -7.08
CA LEU A 19 -17.63 25.81 -6.20
C LEU A 19 -17.03 24.74 -5.29
N ARG A 20 -16.95 25.05 -3.99
CA ARG A 20 -16.62 24.08 -2.94
C ARG A 20 -17.74 23.06 -2.93
N GLN A 21 -17.62 22.03 -3.76
CA GLN A 21 -18.46 20.86 -3.64
C GLN A 21 -18.09 20.15 -2.34
N PRO A 22 -19.06 19.77 -1.50
CA PRO A 22 -18.80 18.96 -0.32
C PRO A 22 -18.25 17.60 -0.78
N VAL A 23 -17.04 17.30 -0.33
CA VAL A 23 -16.26 16.13 -0.74
C VAL A 23 -16.77 14.92 0.08
N PRO A 24 -17.26 13.81 -0.53
CA PRO A 24 -17.91 12.70 0.20
C PRO A 24 -16.96 12.00 1.18
N GLN A 25 -17.53 11.40 2.21
CA GLN A 25 -16.88 11.02 3.47
C GLN A 25 -16.12 9.67 3.45
N SER A 26 -15.76 9.11 2.29
CA SER A 26 -15.00 7.84 2.21
C SER A 26 -13.93 7.91 1.11
N TRP A 27 -12.67 8.06 1.54
CA TRP A 27 -11.50 8.07 0.65
C TRP A 27 -10.63 6.87 0.96
N TRP A 28 -10.76 5.81 0.16
CA TRP A 28 -9.88 4.66 0.26
C TRP A 28 -8.42 5.08 0.08
N GLN A 29 -7.55 4.67 0.98
CA GLN A 29 -6.10 4.71 0.80
C GLN A 29 -5.52 3.34 1.16
N GLY A 30 -4.70 2.79 0.27
CA GLY A 30 -4.10 1.47 0.42
C GLY A 30 -2.58 1.53 0.46
N LEU A 31 -1.97 0.78 1.38
CA LEU A 31 -0.57 0.39 1.31
C LEU A 31 -0.49 -1.11 1.07
N CYS A 32 0.13 -1.50 -0.03
CA CYS A 32 0.50 -2.89 -0.30
C CYS A 32 2.02 -3.03 -0.41
N TRP A 33 2.50 -4.26 -0.26
CA TRP A 33 3.90 -4.60 -0.42
C TRP A 33 4.07 -5.86 -1.27
N ARG A 34 5.23 -5.99 -1.94
CA ARG A 34 5.70 -7.24 -2.51
C ARG A 34 7.21 -7.32 -2.62
N GLU A 35 7.67 -8.53 -2.91
CA GLU A 35 9.04 -8.87 -3.27
C GLU A 35 9.20 -8.72 -4.81
N ILE A 36 10.40 -8.39 -5.27
CA ILE A 36 10.67 -8.24 -6.71
C ILE A 36 10.83 -9.63 -7.36
N PRO A 37 10.22 -9.91 -8.53
CA PRO A 37 10.31 -11.21 -9.20
C PRO A 37 11.75 -11.69 -9.47
N GLY A 38 11.96 -13.01 -9.42
CA GLY A 38 13.24 -13.64 -9.78
C GLY A 38 14.33 -13.53 -8.70
N LYS A 39 13.93 -13.20 -7.47
CA LYS A 39 14.84 -12.97 -6.34
C LYS A 39 14.80 -14.04 -5.26
N ARG A 40 13.85 -14.98 -5.29
CA ARG A 40 13.79 -16.08 -4.31
C ARG A 40 14.71 -17.24 -4.72
N LEU A 41 15.49 -17.76 -3.77
CA LEU A 41 16.22 -19.01 -3.94
C LEU A 41 15.24 -20.19 -3.98
N PRO A 42 15.57 -21.30 -4.68
CA PRO A 42 14.76 -22.51 -4.64
C PRO A 42 14.62 -22.96 -3.18
N ASP A 43 13.38 -23.12 -2.71
CA ASP A 43 13.16 -23.62 -1.36
C ASP A 43 13.54 -25.11 -1.30
N SER A 44 14.60 -25.42 -0.57
CA SER A 44 15.09 -26.80 -0.40
C SER A 44 14.16 -27.66 0.46
N SER A 45 13.20 -27.05 1.16
CA SER A 45 12.21 -27.76 1.98
C SER A 45 10.96 -28.17 1.22
N LEU A 46 10.72 -27.62 0.02
CA LEU A 46 9.63 -28.07 -0.85
C LEU A 46 10.02 -29.42 -1.47
N PRO A 47 9.25 -30.50 -1.25
CA PRO A 47 9.57 -31.80 -1.80
C PRO A 47 9.56 -31.75 -3.33
N ARG A 48 10.70 -32.09 -3.95
CA ARG A 48 10.94 -31.99 -5.40
C ARG A 48 9.99 -32.81 -6.29
N HIS A 49 9.11 -33.64 -5.73
CA HIS A 49 8.17 -34.47 -6.47
C HIS A 49 6.90 -34.80 -5.66
N ALA A 50 6.16 -33.79 -5.19
CA ALA A 50 4.77 -34.03 -4.82
C ALA A 50 3.92 -34.07 -6.11
N PHE A 51 3.62 -35.27 -6.60
CA PHE A 51 2.58 -35.50 -7.61
C PHE A 51 1.24 -35.04 -7.00
N TYR A 52 0.85 -33.78 -7.20
CA TYR A 52 -0.47 -33.32 -6.83
C TYR A 52 -1.45 -33.86 -7.85
N SER A 53 -2.13 -34.97 -7.50
CA SER A 53 -3.22 -35.50 -8.29
C SER A 53 -4.29 -34.42 -8.48
N LYS A 54 -4.78 -34.29 -9.72
CA LYS A 54 -5.89 -33.40 -10.10
C LYS A 54 -7.16 -33.77 -9.35
N PHE A 55 -7.31 -33.30 -8.12
CA PHE A 55 -8.59 -33.28 -7.43
C PHE A 55 -8.90 -31.84 -6.99
N ASN A 56 -10.10 -31.40 -7.37
CA ASN A 56 -10.67 -30.08 -7.09
C ASN A 56 -10.91 -29.87 -5.59
N TYR A 57 -9.86 -29.70 -4.79
CA TYR A 57 -9.98 -29.30 -3.39
C TYR A 57 -9.10 -28.09 -3.09
N PHE A 58 -9.77 -26.94 -3.23
CA PHE A 58 -9.62 -25.66 -2.54
C PHE A 58 -8.20 -25.09 -2.31
N THR A 59 -7.98 -23.93 -2.92
CA THR A 59 -6.92 -22.94 -2.66
C THR A 59 -6.68 -22.60 -1.18
N PHE A 60 -7.63 -22.95 -0.29
CA PHE A 60 -7.56 -22.75 1.16
C PHE A 60 -6.46 -23.59 1.85
N ASP A 61 -6.05 -24.71 1.25
CA ASP A 61 -5.15 -25.68 1.87
C ASP A 61 -3.66 -25.38 1.65
N LEU A 62 -3.32 -24.65 0.58
CA LEU A 62 -1.94 -24.45 0.16
C LEU A 62 -1.18 -23.46 1.04
N SER A 63 -1.82 -22.36 1.45
CA SER A 63 -1.14 -21.35 2.26
C SER A 63 -0.81 -21.84 3.66
N GLU A 64 -1.71 -22.66 4.23
CA GLU A 64 -1.59 -23.25 5.57
C GLU A 64 -0.59 -24.42 5.59
N ARG A 65 -0.58 -25.27 4.55
CA ARG A 65 0.39 -26.38 4.46
C ARG A 65 1.81 -25.90 4.19
N GLU A 66 1.95 -24.91 3.31
CA GLU A 66 3.27 -24.45 2.83
C GLU A 66 3.76 -23.20 3.57
N ASN A 67 3.10 -22.79 4.66
CA ASN A 67 3.51 -21.69 5.53
C ASN A 67 3.81 -20.39 4.77
N ALA A 68 2.93 -20.03 3.84
CA ALA A 68 3.18 -18.91 2.95
C ALA A 68 3.30 -17.60 3.75
N LYS A 69 4.49 -17.00 3.79
CA LYS A 69 4.78 -15.79 4.58
C LYS A 69 4.19 -14.51 3.98
N SER A 70 3.98 -14.51 2.66
CA SER A 70 3.51 -13.37 1.88
C SER A 70 2.64 -13.81 0.71
N CYS A 71 1.86 -12.89 0.14
CA CYS A 71 1.14 -13.15 -1.10
C CYS A 71 2.09 -13.47 -2.26
N ARG A 72 3.30 -12.89 -2.26
CA ARG A 72 4.32 -13.20 -3.28
C ARG A 72 4.89 -14.60 -3.10
N HIS A 73 5.21 -15.01 -1.87
CA HIS A 73 5.60 -16.38 -1.55
C HIS A 73 4.52 -17.36 -1.99
N LEU A 74 3.26 -17.08 -1.66
CA LEU A 74 2.13 -17.91 -2.05
C LEU A 74 1.98 -18.03 -3.58
N GLN A 75 2.16 -16.92 -4.31
CA GLN A 75 2.14 -16.90 -5.77
C GLN A 75 3.23 -17.79 -6.37
N GLU A 76 4.43 -17.82 -5.76
CA GLU A 76 5.55 -18.65 -6.20
C GLU A 76 5.33 -20.14 -5.91
N ILE A 77 4.81 -20.48 -4.72
CA ILE A 77 4.38 -21.84 -4.38
C ILE A 77 3.34 -22.34 -5.40
N ALA A 78 2.34 -21.52 -5.71
CA ALA A 78 1.30 -21.89 -6.66
C ALA A 78 1.85 -22.08 -8.07
N ALA A 79 2.72 -21.19 -8.54
CA ALA A 79 3.35 -21.32 -9.85
C ALA A 79 4.17 -22.63 -9.96
N ASN A 80 4.91 -22.99 -8.91
CA ASN A 80 5.71 -24.22 -8.87
C ASN A 80 4.86 -25.50 -8.85
N THR A 81 3.61 -25.41 -8.40
CA THR A 81 2.66 -26.53 -8.36
C THR A 81 1.70 -26.55 -9.56
N GLY A 82 1.89 -25.65 -10.54
CA GLY A 82 1.04 -25.54 -11.72
C GLY A 82 -0.35 -24.95 -11.44
N LEU A 83 -0.51 -24.27 -10.30
CA LEU A 83 -1.74 -23.63 -9.88
C LEU A 83 -1.74 -22.14 -10.22
N ASN A 84 -2.93 -21.62 -10.50
CA ASN A 84 -3.15 -20.19 -10.72
C ASN A 84 -4.05 -19.64 -9.61
N LEU A 85 -3.57 -18.64 -8.88
CA LEU A 85 -4.29 -18.00 -7.78
C LEU A 85 -4.91 -16.69 -8.23
N GLY A 86 -6.17 -16.48 -7.87
CA GLY A 86 -6.87 -15.21 -8.09
C GLY A 86 -6.62 -14.20 -6.96
N ASP A 87 -7.01 -12.95 -7.20
CA ASP A 87 -7.15 -11.95 -6.14
C ASP A 87 -8.09 -12.46 -5.04
N GLY A 88 -7.76 -12.27 -3.77
CA GLY A 88 -8.59 -12.79 -2.68
C GLY A 88 -7.97 -12.66 -1.29
N VAL A 89 -8.71 -13.08 -0.27
CA VAL A 89 -8.18 -13.16 1.10
C VAL A 89 -7.55 -14.53 1.32
N TYR A 90 -6.30 -14.54 1.79
CA TYR A 90 -5.54 -15.74 2.11
C TYR A 90 -5.01 -15.66 3.55
N THR A 91 -4.79 -16.82 4.15
CA THR A 91 -4.02 -16.89 5.40
C THR A 91 -2.54 -16.90 5.08
N LEU A 92 -1.75 -16.14 5.84
CA LEU A 92 -0.30 -16.06 5.72
C LEU A 92 0.36 -16.34 7.07
N HIS A 93 1.62 -16.76 7.05
CA HIS A 93 2.41 -17.10 8.23
C HIS A 93 3.71 -16.26 8.28
N PRO A 94 3.65 -14.94 8.53
CA PRO A 94 4.81 -14.05 8.45
C PRO A 94 5.99 -14.48 9.34
N GLN A 95 5.68 -15.03 10.50
CA GLN A 95 6.64 -15.48 11.50
C GLN A 95 6.88 -17.00 11.43
N GLY A 96 6.44 -17.67 10.36
CA GLY A 96 6.48 -19.11 10.20
C GLY A 96 5.38 -19.86 10.96
N GLN A 97 5.40 -21.19 10.89
CA GLN A 97 4.30 -22.05 11.36
C GLN A 97 4.01 -21.95 12.86
N SER A 98 5.04 -21.68 13.67
CA SER A 98 4.89 -21.51 15.13
C SER A 98 4.41 -20.10 15.52
N GLY A 99 4.36 -19.16 14.57
CA GLY A 99 3.88 -17.80 14.77
C GLY A 99 2.37 -17.66 14.50
N PRO A 100 1.78 -16.51 14.84
CA PRO A 100 0.38 -16.23 14.55
C PRO A 100 0.15 -16.17 13.04
N ALA A 101 -0.86 -16.92 12.59
CA ALA A 101 -1.39 -16.78 11.24
C ALA A 101 -2.14 -15.44 11.08
N VAL A 102 -2.01 -14.81 9.92
CA VAL A 102 -2.64 -13.51 9.61
C VAL A 102 -3.46 -13.63 8.33
N LYS A 103 -4.65 -13.03 8.30
CA LYS A 103 -5.41 -12.92 7.05
C LYS A 103 -5.00 -11.65 6.34
N ALA A 104 -4.74 -11.73 5.04
CA ALA A 104 -4.46 -10.58 4.19
C ALA A 104 -5.15 -10.70 2.84
N TYR A 105 -5.53 -9.56 2.27
CA TYR A 105 -5.93 -9.52 0.86
C TYR A 105 -4.69 -9.57 -0.02
N CYS A 106 -4.63 -10.57 -0.88
CA CYS A 106 -3.63 -10.73 -1.92
C CYS A 106 -4.17 -10.28 -3.26
N ASP A 107 -3.46 -9.35 -3.89
CA ASP A 107 -3.67 -9.02 -5.29
C ASP A 107 -2.63 -9.77 -6.13
N MET A 108 -3.12 -10.82 -6.79
CA MET A 108 -2.34 -11.80 -7.55
C MET A 108 -2.27 -11.47 -9.04
N THR A 109 -2.99 -10.44 -9.49
CA THR A 109 -3.17 -10.14 -10.91
C THR A 109 -2.48 -8.86 -11.35
N ARG A 110 -2.56 -7.77 -10.57
CA ARG A 110 -2.10 -6.45 -11.05
C ARG A 110 -0.61 -6.26 -10.88
N ASP A 111 -0.01 -5.62 -11.88
CA ASP A 111 1.41 -5.27 -11.92
C ASP A 111 2.37 -6.47 -11.77
N GLY A 112 1.91 -7.70 -12.00
CA GLY A 112 2.68 -8.95 -11.78
C GLY A 112 2.24 -9.76 -10.56
N GLY A 113 1.28 -9.26 -9.79
CA GLY A 113 0.71 -9.95 -8.63
C GLY A 113 1.64 -10.06 -7.43
N GLY A 114 1.23 -10.88 -6.46
CA GLY A 114 1.98 -11.13 -5.22
C GLY A 114 1.92 -9.98 -4.20
N TRP A 115 0.96 -9.06 -4.34
CA TRP A 115 0.84 -7.91 -3.45
C TRP A 115 0.06 -8.26 -2.18
N THR A 116 0.70 -8.08 -1.03
CA THR A 116 0.06 -8.20 0.29
C THR A 116 -0.49 -6.84 0.74
N LEU A 117 -1.80 -6.75 0.99
CA LEU A 117 -2.40 -5.56 1.61
C LEU A 117 -1.93 -5.43 3.07
N LEU A 118 -1.32 -4.30 3.42
CA LEU A 118 -0.85 -4.02 4.79
C LEU A 118 -1.80 -3.09 5.54
N VAL A 119 -2.27 -2.04 4.88
CA VAL A 119 -3.18 -1.04 5.44
C VAL A 119 -4.21 -0.62 4.39
N SER A 120 -5.46 -0.56 4.79
CA SER A 120 -6.55 0.10 4.07
C SER A 120 -7.21 1.10 5.02
N SER A 121 -7.34 2.35 4.59
CA SER A 121 -7.92 3.44 5.37
C SER A 121 -9.14 4.01 4.66
N HIS A 122 -10.25 4.06 5.38
CA HIS A 122 -11.54 4.56 4.92
C HIS A 122 -12.12 5.61 5.87
N THR A 123 -11.79 5.53 7.15
CA THR A 123 -12.28 6.47 8.17
C THR A 123 -11.14 7.30 8.77
N ASN A 124 -11.52 8.39 9.45
CA ASN A 124 -10.58 9.24 10.20
C ASN A 124 -10.56 8.89 11.71
N THR A 125 -10.65 7.60 12.05
CA THR A 125 -10.74 7.09 13.44
C THR A 125 -9.48 6.33 13.89
N TRP A 126 -8.36 6.60 13.22
CA TRP A 126 -7.09 5.94 13.53
C TRP A 126 -6.49 6.44 14.84
N THR A 127 -5.83 5.56 15.57
CA THR A 127 -5.10 5.87 16.81
C THR A 127 -3.72 5.23 16.72
N ALA A 128 -2.78 5.67 17.57
CA ALA A 128 -1.48 5.01 17.66
C ALA A 128 -1.62 3.51 18.03
N GLY A 129 -2.65 3.16 18.81
CA GLY A 129 -2.91 1.78 19.22
C GLY A 129 -3.43 0.89 18.08
N ASN A 130 -4.35 1.40 17.25
CA ASN A 130 -4.96 0.60 16.18
C ASN A 130 -4.25 0.73 14.83
N LEU A 131 -3.26 1.61 14.69
CA LEU A 131 -2.50 1.74 13.44
C LEU A 131 -1.77 0.44 13.10
N ARG A 132 -1.24 -0.25 14.11
CA ARG A 132 -0.45 -1.48 13.91
C ARG A 132 -1.32 -2.70 13.62
N LEU A 133 -2.49 -2.79 14.25
CA LEU A 133 -3.46 -3.86 14.10
C LEU A 133 -4.87 -3.30 14.17
N ARG A 134 -5.67 -3.57 13.14
CA ARG A 134 -7.08 -3.15 13.06
C ARG A 134 -7.83 -4.08 12.12
N ASN A 135 -8.92 -4.68 12.60
CA ASN A 135 -9.76 -5.59 11.82
C ASN A 135 -8.95 -6.74 11.17
N GLU A 136 -7.95 -7.25 11.89
CA GLU A 136 -6.97 -8.25 11.41
C GLU A 136 -7.60 -9.55 10.86
N GLY A 137 -8.77 -9.95 11.38
CA GLY A 137 -9.52 -11.11 10.90
C GLY A 137 -10.39 -10.86 9.65
N SER A 138 -10.52 -9.59 9.24
CA SER A 138 -11.43 -9.17 8.16
C SER A 138 -10.75 -8.19 7.19
N PRO A 139 -9.76 -8.65 6.38
CA PRO A 139 -9.12 -7.83 5.36
C PRO A 139 -10.15 -7.23 4.40
N SER A 140 -10.03 -5.94 4.14
CA SER A 140 -10.98 -5.23 3.30
C SER A 140 -10.30 -4.11 2.50
N LEU A 141 -10.68 -3.99 1.24
CA LEU A 141 -10.35 -2.84 0.39
C LEU A 141 -11.34 -1.69 0.59
N THR A 142 -12.47 -1.90 1.25
CA THR A 142 -13.57 -0.92 1.40
C THR A 142 -13.84 -0.52 2.85
N SER A 143 -13.06 -1.03 3.79
CA SER A 143 -13.14 -0.72 5.22
C SER A 143 -11.74 -0.54 5.79
N ASP A 144 -11.65 0.06 6.99
CA ASP A 144 -10.36 0.16 7.68
C ASP A 144 -9.80 -1.24 7.97
N TYR A 145 -8.52 -1.44 7.71
CA TYR A 145 -7.80 -2.67 7.98
C TYR A 145 -6.33 -2.36 8.19
N SER A 146 -5.69 -3.05 9.12
CA SER A 146 -4.24 -2.99 9.30
C SER A 146 -3.68 -4.29 9.86
N ILE A 147 -2.63 -4.76 9.20
CA ILE A 147 -1.68 -5.75 9.72
C ILE A 147 -0.25 -5.19 9.72
N LEU A 148 -0.11 -3.86 9.79
CA LEU A 148 1.17 -3.16 9.70
C LEU A 148 2.21 -3.67 10.71
N LYS A 149 1.77 -4.19 11.86
CA LYS A 149 2.63 -4.89 12.85
C LYS A 149 3.52 -5.96 12.20
N TYR A 150 2.98 -6.71 11.25
CA TYR A 150 3.65 -7.85 10.61
C TYR A 150 4.39 -7.46 9.33
N ALA A 151 4.34 -6.19 8.90
CA ALA A 151 4.85 -5.78 7.60
C ALA A 151 6.34 -6.06 7.40
N ASP A 152 7.15 -5.89 8.45
CA ASP A 152 8.59 -6.16 8.38
C ASP A 152 8.88 -7.68 8.40
N ASP A 153 8.11 -8.48 9.14
CA ASP A 153 8.19 -9.95 9.13
C ASP A 153 7.80 -10.52 7.76
N ILE A 154 6.70 -10.02 7.19
CA ILE A 154 6.22 -10.35 5.84
C ILE A 154 7.31 -10.08 4.79
N LYS A 155 8.07 -8.99 4.95
CA LYS A 155 9.16 -8.62 4.03
C LYS A 155 10.44 -9.43 4.19
N ASN A 156 10.74 -9.88 5.41
CA ASN A 156 12.04 -10.41 5.78
C ASN A 156 12.13 -11.94 5.65
N ASP A 157 11.71 -12.49 4.52
CA ASP A 157 11.94 -13.91 4.25
C ASP A 157 13.43 -14.19 3.93
N ALA A 158 14.02 -15.17 4.62
CA ALA A 158 15.42 -15.56 4.50
C ALA A 158 15.76 -16.12 3.11
N ASN A 159 14.78 -16.65 2.38
CA ASN A 159 14.98 -17.24 1.06
C ASN A 159 14.99 -16.22 -0.08
N ILE A 160 14.88 -14.91 0.21
CA ILE A 160 14.89 -13.85 -0.80
C ILE A 160 16.28 -13.22 -0.90
N VAL A 161 16.86 -13.28 -2.09
CA VAL A 161 18.11 -12.65 -2.52
C VAL A 161 17.86 -11.22 -2.96
N GLY A 162 18.77 -10.31 -2.63
CA GLY A 162 18.74 -8.93 -3.10
C GLY A 162 18.35 -7.93 -2.02
N ASN A 163 18.58 -6.67 -2.34
CA ASN A 163 18.63 -5.60 -1.35
C ASN A 163 17.45 -4.64 -1.47
N THR A 164 16.41 -4.99 -2.23
CA THR A 164 15.25 -4.12 -2.45
C THR A 164 13.93 -4.88 -2.43
N PHE A 165 12.86 -4.13 -2.15
CA PHE A 165 11.48 -4.59 -2.26
C PHE A 165 10.63 -3.52 -2.95
N GLU A 166 9.36 -3.84 -3.22
CA GLU A 166 8.40 -2.87 -3.77
C GLU A 166 7.23 -2.63 -2.82
N TYR A 167 6.76 -1.39 -2.78
CA TYR A 167 5.53 -1.01 -2.10
C TYR A 167 4.64 -0.21 -3.03
N ARG A 168 3.34 -0.35 -2.84
CA ARG A 168 2.32 0.29 -3.66
C ARG A 168 1.42 1.16 -2.79
N LEU A 169 1.26 2.41 -3.21
CA LEU A 169 0.29 3.34 -2.62
C LEU A 169 -0.78 3.64 -3.65
N GLU A 170 -2.02 3.63 -3.21
CA GLU A 170 -3.19 3.90 -4.04
C GLU A 170 -4.18 4.73 -3.23
N ALA A 171 -4.84 5.68 -3.87
CA ALA A 171 -5.88 6.51 -3.26
C ALA A 171 -7.11 6.62 -4.13
N GLN A 172 -8.25 6.83 -3.47
CA GLN A 172 -9.59 6.94 -4.05
C GLN A 172 -10.09 5.63 -4.67
N ASN A 173 -9.34 5.07 -5.61
CA ASN A 173 -9.63 3.83 -6.31
C ASN A 173 -8.35 3.04 -6.59
N ARG A 174 -8.49 1.74 -6.85
CA ARG A 174 -7.42 0.86 -7.33
C ARG A 174 -6.75 1.47 -8.57
N GLY A 175 -5.42 1.59 -8.54
CA GLY A 175 -4.57 2.05 -9.63
C GLY A 175 -4.56 3.56 -9.81
N ARG A 176 -5.04 4.35 -8.83
CA ARG A 176 -5.13 5.81 -8.91
C ARG A 176 -4.29 6.50 -7.83
N TRP A 177 -3.86 7.72 -8.14
CA TRP A 177 -3.32 8.70 -7.19
C TRP A 177 -2.23 8.16 -6.27
N GLY A 178 -1.16 7.65 -6.88
CA GLY A 178 -0.09 6.98 -6.16
C GLY A 178 0.92 6.34 -7.10
N GLY A 179 1.38 5.15 -6.76
CA GLY A 179 2.36 4.46 -7.58
C GLY A 179 2.90 3.20 -6.93
N VAL A 180 3.89 2.63 -7.61
CA VAL A 180 4.76 1.58 -7.12
C VAL A 180 6.16 2.16 -6.98
N TRP A 181 6.77 1.95 -5.83
CA TRP A 181 8.14 2.34 -5.56
C TRP A 181 8.97 1.13 -5.16
N SER A 182 10.25 1.15 -5.52
CA SER A 182 11.26 0.28 -4.95
C SER A 182 11.97 0.98 -3.79
N ALA A 183 12.26 0.24 -2.72
CA ALA A 183 12.96 0.70 -1.54
C ALA A 183 14.02 -0.31 -1.08
N ASP A 184 15.03 0.17 -0.37
CA ASP A 184 16.07 -0.65 0.23
C ASP A 184 15.49 -1.60 1.29
N ARG A 185 15.91 -2.86 1.30
CA ARG A 185 15.39 -3.91 2.18
C ARG A 185 15.70 -3.66 3.66
N SER A 186 16.70 -2.85 3.99
CA SER A 186 16.95 -2.37 5.35
C SER A 186 15.86 -1.42 5.86
N TYR A 187 15.03 -0.84 4.99
CA TYR A 187 13.92 0.01 5.39
C TYR A 187 12.79 -0.81 6.04
N SER A 188 12.09 -0.16 6.95
CA SER A 188 11.00 -0.69 7.77
C SER A 188 9.70 0.04 7.48
N PHE A 189 8.60 -0.70 7.39
CA PHE A 189 7.25 -0.15 7.30
C PHE A 189 6.76 0.47 8.61
N THR A 190 7.45 0.18 9.72
CA THR A 190 7.07 0.63 11.06
C THR A 190 8.04 1.66 11.65
N ALA A 191 8.95 2.20 10.83
CA ALA A 191 9.87 3.26 11.21
C ALA A 191 9.12 4.45 11.82
N THR A 192 9.65 4.98 12.92
CA THR A 192 9.06 6.12 13.66
C THR A 192 9.70 7.46 13.30
N ASN A 193 10.44 7.48 12.19
CA ASN A 193 11.10 8.67 11.66
C ASN A 193 11.03 8.69 10.12
N ASN A 194 11.26 9.86 9.55
CA ASN A 194 11.07 10.17 8.13
C ASN A 194 12.33 9.97 7.26
N LYS A 195 13.35 9.23 7.73
CA LYS A 195 14.69 9.19 7.10
C LYS A 195 14.80 8.24 5.89
N GLN A 196 13.79 7.41 5.65
CA GLN A 196 13.77 6.37 4.60
C GLN A 196 13.46 6.94 3.22
N THR A 197 14.36 7.76 2.69
CA THR A 197 14.13 8.69 1.57
C THR A 197 14.67 8.18 0.22
N ASN A 198 15.57 7.19 0.22
CA ASN A 198 16.09 6.62 -1.02
C ASN A 198 15.11 5.61 -1.62
N VAL A 199 14.03 6.14 -2.21
CA VAL A 199 13.00 5.35 -2.91
C VAL A 199 12.98 5.69 -4.40
N HIS A 200 12.74 4.70 -5.24
CA HIS A 200 12.71 4.83 -6.69
C HIS A 200 11.31 4.57 -7.21
N LEU A 201 10.72 5.52 -7.95
CA LEU A 201 9.41 5.35 -8.56
C LEU A 201 9.53 4.34 -9.72
N VAL A 202 8.87 3.19 -9.59
CA VAL A 202 8.83 2.14 -10.61
C VAL A 202 7.66 2.36 -11.55
N LYS A 203 6.50 2.72 -11.00
CA LYS A 203 5.29 2.99 -11.78
C LYS A 203 4.50 4.12 -11.15
N LYS A 204 4.09 5.09 -11.97
CA LYS A 204 3.25 6.21 -11.54
C LYS A 204 1.78 5.90 -11.82
N PHE A 205 0.90 6.22 -10.87
CA PHE A 205 -0.56 6.21 -11.06
C PHE A 205 -1.07 7.65 -11.06
N ASP A 206 -1.72 8.03 -12.17
CA ASP A 206 -2.16 9.41 -12.46
C ASP A 206 -1.04 10.45 -12.51
N ASP A 207 -1.43 11.70 -12.72
CA ASP A 207 -0.54 12.85 -12.82
C ASP A 207 -0.42 13.60 -11.49
N TRP A 208 0.71 13.37 -10.82
CA TRP A 208 1.15 14.09 -9.63
C TRP A 208 2.65 14.38 -9.68
N THR A 209 3.14 15.25 -8.80
CA THR A 209 4.56 15.51 -8.57
C THR A 209 4.87 15.41 -7.10
N TYR A 210 6.10 15.05 -6.73
CA TYR A 210 6.49 15.07 -5.32
C TYR A 210 6.30 16.47 -4.73
N SER A 211 5.67 16.55 -3.56
CA SER A 211 5.35 17.81 -2.90
C SER A 211 4.96 17.62 -1.44
N TYR A 212 5.30 18.60 -0.60
CA TYR A 212 4.80 18.69 0.78
C TYR A 212 3.27 18.81 0.87
N LYS A 213 2.61 19.16 -0.25
CA LYS A 213 1.15 19.16 -0.41
C LYS A 213 0.62 17.89 -1.08
N GLY A 214 1.40 16.83 -1.19
CA GLY A 214 1.01 15.57 -1.83
C GLY A 214 1.87 14.42 -1.32
N ILE A 215 2.36 13.58 -2.21
CA ILE A 215 3.30 12.50 -1.89
C ILE A 215 4.70 13.08 -1.79
N ASP A 216 5.40 12.80 -0.69
CA ASP A 216 6.84 13.07 -0.60
C ASP A 216 7.63 11.83 -1.04
N LYS A 217 8.86 12.03 -1.55
CA LYS A 217 9.73 10.95 -2.02
C LYS A 217 10.37 10.19 -0.86
N ARG A 218 9.59 9.36 -0.16
CA ARG A 218 10.06 8.45 0.91
C ARG A 218 9.09 7.29 1.14
N MET A 219 9.57 6.29 1.86
CA MET A 219 8.72 5.27 2.47
C MET A 219 7.74 5.92 3.46
N PRO A 220 6.49 5.41 3.56
CA PRO A 220 5.61 5.77 4.66
C PRO A 220 6.26 5.45 6.01
N TRP A 221 6.04 6.31 7.00
CA TRP A 221 6.55 6.16 8.36
C TRP A 221 5.46 6.51 9.39
N VAL A 222 5.64 6.00 10.61
CA VAL A 222 4.66 6.08 11.70
C VAL A 222 4.91 7.31 12.57
N SER A 223 3.86 8.12 12.76
CA SER A 223 3.82 9.23 13.71
C SER A 223 2.45 9.29 14.40
N GLY A 224 2.38 8.79 15.63
CA GLY A 224 1.12 8.67 16.36
C GLY A 224 0.11 7.81 15.59
N ALA A 225 -1.03 8.39 15.21
CA ALA A 225 -2.07 7.71 14.42
C ALA A 225 -1.80 7.70 12.91
N ARG A 226 -0.72 8.34 12.46
CA ARG A 226 -0.44 8.56 11.05
C ARG A 226 0.60 7.60 10.52
N LEU A 227 0.26 6.94 9.42
CA LEU A 227 1.21 6.39 8.47
C LEU A 227 1.28 7.39 7.32
N THR A 228 2.44 8.00 7.10
CA THR A 228 2.56 9.13 6.19
C THR A 228 3.87 9.13 5.42
N THR A 229 3.82 9.61 4.18
CA THR A 229 5.03 9.94 3.42
C THR A 229 5.54 11.34 3.75
N SER A 230 4.75 12.20 4.41
CA SER A 230 5.11 13.60 4.71
C SER A 230 6.41 13.77 5.48
N GLU A 231 7.15 14.84 5.20
CA GLU A 231 8.39 15.18 5.92
C GLU A 231 8.10 15.65 7.34
N SER A 232 6.89 16.16 7.59
CA SER A 232 6.47 16.66 8.87
C SER A 232 5.05 16.17 9.18
N ALA A 233 4.96 15.10 9.96
CA ALA A 233 3.67 14.55 10.35
C ALA A 233 2.83 15.48 11.25
N THR A 234 3.46 16.48 11.88
CA THR A 234 2.81 17.46 12.76
C THR A 234 2.34 18.72 12.02
N ARG A 235 3.03 19.12 10.95
CA ARG A 235 2.71 20.36 10.20
C ARG A 235 1.99 20.11 8.88
N ASN A 236 2.20 18.95 8.26
CA ASN A 236 1.66 18.61 6.96
C ASN A 236 0.77 17.36 7.07
N TRP A 237 -0.43 17.43 6.50
CA TRP A 237 -1.40 16.33 6.48
C TRP A 237 -1.47 15.60 5.13
N TRP A 238 -0.93 16.20 4.08
CA TRP A 238 -0.85 15.58 2.76
C TRP A 238 0.11 14.38 2.75
N GLY A 239 -0.05 13.46 1.80
CA GLY A 239 0.78 12.27 1.71
C GLY A 239 0.55 11.25 2.83
N THR A 240 -0.52 11.43 3.61
CA THR A 240 -0.88 10.60 4.76
C THR A 240 -1.92 9.55 4.36
N ILE A 241 -1.75 8.33 4.86
CA ILE A 241 -2.61 7.16 4.61
C ILE A 241 -3.63 6.97 5.75
N THR A 242 -3.22 7.23 7.00
CA THR A 242 -4.09 7.08 8.20
C THR A 242 -4.08 8.34 9.07
N GLY A 243 -5.15 8.63 9.79
CA GLY A 243 -5.20 9.81 10.67
C GLY A 243 -6.48 9.97 11.49
N LYS A 244 -6.50 10.99 12.37
CA LYS A 244 -7.65 11.38 13.20
C LYS A 244 -8.42 12.56 12.58
N TYR A 245 -9.73 12.62 12.84
CA TYR A 245 -10.65 13.69 12.43
C TYR A 245 -10.20 15.12 12.80
N GLN A 246 -9.39 15.29 13.84
CA GLN A 246 -8.93 16.61 14.31
C GLN A 246 -7.85 17.26 13.43
N SER A 247 -7.27 16.56 12.46
CA SER A 247 -6.52 17.25 11.41
C SER A 247 -7.50 17.76 10.37
N ILE A 248 -7.97 19.00 10.55
CA ILE A 248 -8.77 19.75 9.59
C ILE A 248 -8.11 19.61 8.21
N GLY A 249 -8.69 18.77 7.34
CA GLY A 249 -8.22 18.51 5.99
C GLY A 249 -7.39 17.24 5.80
N SER A 250 -7.90 16.06 6.19
CA SER A 250 -7.38 14.76 5.70
C SER A 250 -7.49 14.67 4.17
N ARG A 251 -6.50 15.24 3.46
CA ARG A 251 -6.37 15.14 2.01
C ARG A 251 -5.36 14.03 1.68
N SER A 252 -5.97 12.99 1.15
CA SER A 252 -5.51 11.65 0.83
C SER A 252 -4.47 11.62 -0.26
N LEU A 253 -3.20 11.28 0.02
CA LEU A 253 -2.10 11.06 -0.95
C LEU A 253 -1.90 12.09 -2.09
N ILE A 254 -2.74 13.12 -2.21
CA ILE A 254 -2.88 14.09 -3.30
C ILE A 254 -3.23 15.39 -2.65
#